data_AF-A0A239MHD4-F1
#
_entry.id   AF-A0A239MHD4-F1
#
_cell.length_a   1.000
_cell.length_b   1.000
_cell.length_c   1.000
_cell.angle_alpha   90.00
_cell.angle_beta   90.00
_cell.angle_gamma   90.00
#
_symmetry.space_group_name_H-M   'P 1'
#
loop_
_entity.id
_entity.type
_entity.pdbx_description
1 polymer ?
#
loop_
_entity_poly.entity_id
_entity_poly.type
_entity_poly.pdbx_seq_one_letter_code
_entity_poly.pdbx_strand_id
1 'polypeptide(L)' 'MASLTQRLKTFASSPQGRKLIAQAKAYASKPENQAKLKSLGSRFTGKDTRR' A
#
# COMPACT_ATOMS: atom_id res chain seq x y z
N MET A 1 -2.90 -20.94 16.35
CA MET A 1 -2.67 -19.48 16.24
C MET A 1 -2.70 -19.10 14.77
N ALA A 2 -3.68 -18.30 14.30
CA ALA A 2 -3.66 -17.83 12.91
C ALA A 2 -2.48 -16.87 12.72
N SER A 3 -1.62 -17.11 11.73
CA SER A 3 -0.52 -16.21 11.41
C SER A 3 -1.05 -14.84 11.01
N LEU A 4 -0.25 -13.79 11.23
CA LEU A 4 -0.60 -12.42 10.80
C LEU A 4 -0.93 -12.38 9.29
N THR A 5 -0.23 -13.18 8.48
CA THR A 5 -0.48 -13.32 7.04
C THR A 5 -1.86 -13.90 6.75
N GLN A 6 -2.30 -14.92 7.50
CA GLN A 6 -3.64 -15.50 7.35
C GLN A 6 -4.72 -14.46 7.70
N ARG A 7 -4.52 -13.69 8.78
CA ARG A 7 -5.46 -12.63 9.18
C ARG A 7 -5.56 -11.52 8.15
N LEU A 8 -4.44 -11.09 7.57
CA LEU A 8 -4.41 -10.11 6.48
C LEU A 8 -5.11 -10.64 5.22
N LYS A 9 -4.89 -11.91 4.86
CA LYS A 9 -5.58 -12.54 3.73
C LYS A 9 -7.09 -12.61 3.94
N THR A 10 -7.52 -13.01 5.13
CA THR A 10 -8.95 -13.04 5.50
C THR A 10 -9.54 -11.63 5.51
N PHE A 11 -8.82 -10.64 6.06
CA PHE A 11 -9.25 -9.26 6.06
C PHE A 11 -9.37 -8.70 4.64
N ALA A 12 -8.37 -8.88 3.79
CA ALA A 12 -8.39 -8.46 2.39
C ALA A 12 -9.52 -9.14 1.59
N SER A 13 -9.86 -10.39 1.95
CA SER A 13 -10.95 -11.13 1.33
C SER A 13 -12.34 -10.73 1.85
N SER A 14 -12.41 -10.08 3.01
CA SER A 14 -13.66 -9.64 3.63
C SER A 14 -14.31 -8.47 2.86
N PRO A 15 -15.64 -8.26 2.96
CA PRO A 15 -16.32 -7.13 2.32
C PRO A 15 -15.77 -5.76 2.77
N GLN A 16 -15.39 -5.65 4.05
CA GLN A 16 -14.81 -4.42 4.60
C GLN A 16 -13.39 -4.18 4.04
N GLY A 17 -12.55 -5.21 3.99
CA GLY A 17 -11.21 -5.10 3.40
C GLY A 17 -11.26 -4.80 1.90
N ARG A 18 -12.17 -5.42 1.15
CA ARG A 18 -12.39 -5.09 -0.26
C ARG A 18 -12.76 -3.61 -0.48
N LYS A 19 -13.63 -3.04 0.38
CA LYS A 19 -13.97 -1.60 0.33
C LYS A 19 -12.76 -0.72 0.62
N LEU A 20 -11.94 -1.08 1.60
CA LEU A 20 -10.72 -0.33 1.92
C LEU A 20 -9.68 -0.42 0.79
N ILE A 21 -9.48 -1.60 0.22
CA ILE A 21 -8.58 -1.80 -0.92
C ILE A 21 -9.08 -1.03 -2.15
N ALA A 22 -10.40 -1.02 -2.41
CA ALA A 22 -10.99 -0.27 -3.50
C ALA A 22 -10.80 1.25 -3.32
N GLN A 23 -11.03 1.76 -2.11
CA GLN A 23 -10.75 3.15 -1.77
C GLN A 23 -9.26 3.46 -1.93
N ALA A 24 -8.38 2.62 -1.36
CA ALA A 24 -6.94 2.78 -1.49
C ALA A 24 -6.48 2.79 -2.96
N LYS A 25 -7.03 1.91 -3.80
CA LYS A 25 -6.81 1.93 -5.26
C LYS A 25 -7.29 3.24 -5.88
N ALA A 26 -8.47 3.73 -5.53
CA ALA A 26 -9.00 4.99 -6.04
C ALA A 26 -8.19 6.22 -5.58
N TYR A 27 -7.62 6.19 -4.38
CA TYR A 27 -6.69 7.20 -3.92
C TYR A 27 -5.33 7.07 -4.62
N ALA A 28 -4.82 5.86 -4.81
CA ALA A 28 -3.55 5.61 -5.50
C ALA A 28 -3.64 5.82 -7.02
N SER A 29 -4.81 5.72 -7.64
CA SER A 29 -5.02 6.00 -9.06
C SER A 29 -4.98 7.50 -9.37
N LYS A 30 -5.01 8.37 -8.36
CA LYS A 30 -4.86 9.81 -8.57
C LYS A 30 -3.40 10.12 -8.95
N PRO A 31 -3.15 10.85 -10.05
CA PRO A 31 -1.79 11.16 -10.51
C PRO A 31 -0.98 11.93 -9.46
N GLU A 32 -1.62 12.82 -8.70
CA GLU A 32 -1.00 13.56 -7.59
C GLU A 32 -0.46 12.63 -6.49
N ASN A 33 -1.20 11.57 -6.16
CA ASN A 33 -0.78 10.62 -5.14
C ASN A 33 0.31 9.68 -5.67
N GLN A 34 0.29 9.34 -6.95
CA GLN A 34 1.40 8.61 -7.58
C GLN A 34 2.70 9.41 -7.57
N ALA A 35 2.63 10.72 -7.86
CA ALA A 35 3.79 11.60 -7.79
C ALA A 35 4.35 11.69 -6.36
N LYS A 36 3.47 11.76 -5.34
CA LYS A 36 3.86 11.71 -3.92
C LYS A 36 4.45 10.34 -3.53
N LEU A 37 3.87 9.24 -3.98
CA LEU A 37 4.41 7.90 -3.72
C LEU A 37 5.77 7.70 -4.39
N LYS A 38 5.94 8.22 -5.61
CA LYS A 38 7.22 8.19 -6.33
C LYS A 38 8.26 9.05 -5.61
N SER A 39 7.92 10.24 -5.16
CA SER A 39 8.87 11.10 -4.42
C SER A 39 9.25 10.51 -3.06
N LEU A 40 8.29 9.92 -2.34
CA LEU A 40 8.55 9.18 -1.09
C LEU A 40 9.42 7.95 -1.35
N GLY A 41 9.09 7.16 -2.38
CA GLY A 41 9.86 6.01 -2.81
C GLY A 41 11.29 6.37 -3.17
N SER A 42 11.49 7.42 -3.97
CA SER A 42 12.82 7.94 -4.34
C SER A 42 13.61 8.47 -3.13
N ARG A 43 12.95 9.06 -2.13
CA ARG A 43 13.62 9.46 -0.88
C ARG A 43 14.02 8.27 -0.01
N PHE A 44 13.23 7.20 -0.02
CA PHE A 44 13.51 5.98 0.74
C PHE A 44 14.58 5.11 0.08
N THR A 45 14.49 4.92 -1.25
CA THR A 45 15.48 4.15 -2.03
C THR A 45 16.77 4.93 -2.27
N GLY A 46 16.70 6.25 -2.47
CA GLY A 46 17.89 7.11 -2.65
C GLY A 46 18.74 7.29 -1.39
N LYS A 47 18.24 6.89 -0.21
CA LYS A 47 19.03 6.85 1.04
C LYS A 47 19.76 5.53 1.24
N ASP A 48 19.40 4.48 0.50
CA ASP A 48 19.99 3.14 0.62
C ASP A 48 21.16 2.94 -0.37
N THR A 49 21.17 3.62 -1.51
CA THR A 49 22.24 3.50 -2.53
C THR A 49 23.51 4.35 -2.25
N ARG A 50 23.70 4.84 -1.01
CA ARG A 50 24.98 5.42 -0.57
C ARG A 50 25.54 4.62 0.61
N ARG A 51 25.95 3.39 0.34
CA ARG A 51 26.89 2.66 1.18
C ARG A 51 27.91 1.95 0.30
#